data_AF-A0A9N8N9I7-F1
#
_entry.id   AF-A0A9N8N9I7-F1
#
_cell.length_a   1.000
_cell.length_b   1.000
_cell.length_c   1.000
_cell.angle_alpha   90.00
_cell.angle_beta   90.00
_cell.angle_gamma   90.00
#
_symmetry.space_group_name_H-M   'P 1'
#
loop_
_entity.id
_entity.type
_entity.pdbx_description
1 polymer ?
#
loop_
_entity_poly.entity_id
_entity_poly.type
_entity_poly.pdbx_seq_one_letter_code
_entity_poly.pdbx_strand_id
1 'polypeptide(L)'
;MLTLGFFTGMRLGSLTDLKVRTLSNAAPDPSIAGLFRLAVGPGADPPVATKFGVTGQIWITRTHLDRLEEYVHSVRRLEREAKAMPQHRDLVFLSRFGNPYAQRGSDKSVAMNVEMHAFKKLAVANGLAAMRGFRFHQSRSTFATELARIAIRAGGAVNAIAMVKEALLHKHEATSLKYIRFVEKAPAKEDVANAFTREFLGLLSRRESTADD
;
A
#
# COMPACT_ATOMS: atom_id res chain seq x y z
N MET A 1 -5.35 -9.36 -2.49
CA MET A 1 -4.03 -8.99 -1.93
C MET A 1 -3.51 -7.66 -2.47
N LEU A 2 -3.38 -7.43 -3.80
CA LEU A 2 -2.89 -6.15 -4.33
C LEU A 2 -3.72 -4.94 -3.86
N THR A 3 -5.05 -5.06 -3.90
CA THR A 3 -5.97 -4.04 -3.39
C THR A 3 -5.70 -3.70 -1.92
N LEU A 4 -5.51 -4.68 -1.05
CA LEU A 4 -5.13 -4.45 0.35
C LEU A 4 -3.87 -3.59 0.47
N GLY A 5 -2.87 -3.83 -0.38
CA GLY A 5 -1.66 -3.01 -0.39
C GLY A 5 -1.93 -1.52 -0.65
N PHE A 6 -2.98 -1.18 -1.39
CA PHE A 6 -3.42 0.20 -1.65
C PHE A 6 -4.32 0.78 -0.56
N PHE A 7 -5.07 -0.05 0.16
CA PHE A 7 -6.10 0.40 1.10
C PHE A 7 -5.72 0.26 2.58
N THR A 8 -4.69 -0.54 2.89
CA THR A 8 -4.18 -0.72 4.26
C THR A 8 -2.73 -0.26 4.40
N GLY A 9 -2.06 -0.02 3.26
CA GLY A 9 -0.63 0.31 3.23
C GLY A 9 0.28 -0.79 3.75
N MET A 10 -0.21 -2.00 4.06
CA MET A 10 0.62 -3.05 4.65
C MET A 10 1.80 -3.45 3.76
N ARG A 11 2.91 -3.83 4.39
CA ARG A 11 4.04 -4.44 3.67
C ARG A 11 3.65 -5.82 3.17
N LEU A 12 4.27 -6.24 2.06
CA LEU A 12 4.04 -7.56 1.49
C LEU A 12 4.23 -8.67 2.53
N GLY A 13 5.34 -8.67 3.27
CA GLY A 13 5.61 -9.66 4.30
C GLY A 13 4.51 -9.76 5.36
N SER A 14 3.96 -8.61 5.80
CA SER A 14 2.84 -8.57 6.75
C SER A 14 1.54 -9.08 6.15
N LEU A 15 1.23 -8.71 4.90
CA LEU A 15 0.04 -9.21 4.20
C LEU A 15 0.09 -10.72 4.05
N THR A 16 1.24 -11.27 3.66
CA THR A 16 1.41 -12.72 3.46
C THR A 16 1.48 -13.51 4.75
N ASP A 17 1.66 -12.84 5.88
CA ASP A 17 1.67 -13.44 7.22
C ASP A 17 0.40 -13.10 8.01
N LEU A 18 -0.66 -12.60 7.37
CA LEU A 18 -1.98 -12.48 8.01
C LEU A 18 -2.57 -13.86 8.27
N LYS A 19 -3.22 -14.02 9.43
CA LYS A 19 -3.92 -15.26 9.82
C LYS A 19 -5.42 -15.10 9.69
N VAL A 20 -6.15 -16.21 9.52
CA VAL A 20 -7.62 -16.19 9.49
C VAL A 20 -8.15 -15.58 10.78
N ARG A 21 -7.60 -16.00 11.93
CA ARG A 21 -7.94 -15.40 13.23
C ARG A 21 -7.63 -13.91 13.34
N THR A 22 -6.66 -13.37 12.60
CA THR A 22 -6.41 -11.91 12.58
C THR A 22 -7.63 -11.15 12.04
N LEU A 23 -8.39 -11.74 11.11
CA LEU A 23 -9.60 -11.13 10.54
C LEU A 23 -10.75 -11.20 11.53
N SER A 24 -10.97 -12.35 12.15
CA SER A 24 -12.03 -12.54 13.16
C SER A 24 -11.83 -11.67 14.40
N ASN A 25 -10.58 -11.31 14.71
CA ASN A 25 -10.21 -10.42 15.81
C ASN A 25 -10.23 -8.92 15.41
N ALA A 26 -10.67 -8.58 14.20
CA ALA A 26 -10.75 -7.19 13.76
C ALA A 26 -11.72 -6.40 14.66
N ALA A 27 -11.26 -5.27 15.20
CA ALA A 27 -12.09 -4.40 16.02
C ALA A 27 -12.63 -3.23 15.19
N PRO A 28 -13.89 -2.80 15.37
CA PRO A 28 -14.39 -1.59 14.73
C PRO A 28 -13.58 -0.37 15.19
N ASP A 29 -13.34 0.57 14.30
CA ASP A 29 -12.76 1.85 14.66
C ASP A 29 -13.79 2.67 15.47
N PRO A 30 -13.40 3.24 16.63
CA PRO A 30 -14.34 3.96 17.49
C PRO A 30 -14.82 5.28 16.89
N SER A 31 -14.09 5.88 15.94
CA SER A 31 -14.43 7.19 15.38
C SER A 31 -14.95 7.15 13.95
N ILE A 32 -14.77 6.04 13.22
CA ILE A 32 -15.14 5.96 11.80
C ILE A 32 -15.98 4.71 11.53
N ALA A 33 -17.28 4.91 11.29
CA ALA A 33 -18.19 3.86 10.90
C ALA A 33 -17.71 3.17 9.61
N GLY A 34 -17.69 1.83 9.61
CA GLY A 34 -17.24 1.04 8.47
C GLY A 34 -15.71 0.94 8.32
N LEU A 35 -14.94 1.50 9.25
CA LEU A 35 -13.51 1.24 9.38
C LEU A 35 -13.26 0.25 10.52
N PHE A 36 -12.26 -0.61 10.35
CA PHE A 36 -11.84 -1.61 11.30
C PHE A 36 -10.32 -1.55 11.50
N ARG A 37 -9.86 -2.15 12.59
CA ARG A 37 -8.47 -2.21 13.03
C ARG A 37 -8.03 -3.67 13.16
N LEU A 38 -6.95 -4.02 12.45
CA LEU A 38 -6.29 -5.31 12.55
C LEU A 38 -5.07 -5.20 13.46
N ALA A 39 -5.05 -5.99 14.52
CA ALA A 39 -3.87 -6.13 15.37
C ALA A 39 -2.77 -6.88 14.62
N VAL A 40 -1.59 -6.28 14.48
CA VAL A 40 -0.43 -6.89 13.83
C VAL A 40 0.85 -6.66 14.63
N GLY A 41 1.88 -7.46 14.34
CA GLY A 41 3.15 -7.46 15.04
C GLY A 41 3.30 -8.66 16.00
N PRO A 42 4.45 -8.77 16.67
CA PRO A 42 4.72 -9.87 17.59
C PRO A 42 3.82 -9.87 18.83
N GLY A 43 3.27 -8.73 19.22
CA GLY A 43 2.34 -8.60 20.36
C GLY A 43 0.86 -8.79 20.02
N ALA A 44 0.52 -9.10 18.76
CA ALA A 44 -0.85 -9.43 18.37
C ALA A 44 -1.15 -10.92 18.63
N ASP A 45 -2.42 -11.27 18.80
CA ASP A 45 -2.90 -12.66 18.82
C ASP A 45 -3.85 -12.91 17.63
N PRO A 46 -3.50 -13.80 16.68
CA PRO A 46 -2.20 -14.44 16.54
C PRO A 46 -1.10 -13.45 16.06
N PRO A 47 0.19 -13.73 16.32
CA PRO A 47 1.28 -12.83 15.94
C PRO A 47 1.40 -12.69 14.42
N VAL A 48 1.58 -11.46 13.91
CA VAL A 48 1.79 -11.16 12.48
C VAL A 48 3.14 -10.50 12.28
N ALA A 49 3.95 -10.99 11.34
CA ALA A 49 5.27 -10.44 11.06
C ALA A 49 5.16 -9.01 10.55
N THR A 50 5.86 -8.10 11.22
CA THR A 50 6.01 -6.70 10.81
C THR A 50 7.50 -6.38 10.69
N LYS A 51 7.81 -5.37 9.88
CA LYS A 51 9.20 -4.92 9.74
C LYS A 51 9.69 -4.39 11.09
N PHE A 52 10.85 -4.90 11.53
CA PHE A 52 11.47 -4.58 12.83
C PHE A 52 10.62 -4.96 14.06
N GLY A 53 9.62 -5.84 13.92
CA GLY A 53 8.82 -6.33 15.05
C GLY A 53 7.93 -5.27 15.71
N VAL A 54 7.50 -4.25 14.96
CA VAL A 54 6.58 -3.23 15.47
C VAL A 54 5.19 -3.81 15.66
N THR A 55 4.63 -3.72 16.88
CA THR A 55 3.23 -4.04 17.18
C THR A 55 2.35 -2.81 17.02
N GLY A 56 1.17 -2.98 16.45
CA GLY A 56 0.19 -1.91 16.34
C GLY A 56 -1.08 -2.35 15.62
N GLN A 57 -1.85 -1.37 15.18
CA GLN A 57 -3.13 -1.56 14.51
C GLN A 57 -3.07 -1.04 13.08
N ILE A 58 -3.62 -1.80 12.13
CA ILE A 58 -3.73 -1.39 10.73
C ILE A 58 -5.20 -1.15 10.40
N TRP A 59 -5.49 -0.06 9.71
CA TRP A 59 -6.82 0.23 9.20
C TRP A 59 -7.20 -0.68 8.02
N ILE A 60 -8.43 -1.17 8.05
CA ILE A 60 -9.07 -1.89 6.96
C ILE A 60 -10.54 -1.45 6.84
N THR A 61 -10.99 -1.17 5.64
CA THR A 61 -12.41 -0.86 5.41
C THR A 61 -13.25 -2.12 5.54
N ARG A 62 -14.52 -1.99 5.97
CA ARG A 62 -15.52 -3.08 5.99
C ARG A 62 -15.51 -3.90 4.70
N THR A 63 -15.61 -3.25 3.53
CA THR A 63 -15.61 -3.94 2.23
C THR A 63 -14.39 -4.84 2.00
N HIS A 64 -13.22 -4.46 2.51
CA HIS A 64 -12.00 -5.26 2.38
C HIS A 64 -11.94 -6.37 3.42
N LEU A 65 -12.46 -6.14 4.63
CA LEU A 65 -12.57 -7.17 5.66
C LEU A 65 -13.55 -8.26 5.21
N ASP A 66 -14.76 -7.88 4.81
CA ASP A 66 -15.82 -8.81 4.36
C ASP A 66 -15.33 -9.64 3.16
N ARG A 67 -14.63 -9.03 2.19
CA ARG A 67 -14.05 -9.76 1.06
C ARG A 67 -12.95 -10.74 1.46
N LEU A 68 -12.21 -10.46 2.52
CA LEU A 68 -11.23 -11.42 3.04
C LEU A 68 -11.92 -12.56 3.76
N GLU A 69 -12.94 -12.28 4.54
CA GLU A 69 -13.77 -13.29 5.21
C GLU A 69 -14.46 -14.22 4.19
N GLU A 70 -15.03 -13.66 3.12
CA GLU A 70 -15.57 -14.45 2.00
C GLU A 70 -14.47 -15.31 1.35
N TYR A 71 -13.30 -14.71 1.08
CA TYR A 71 -12.20 -15.43 0.47
C TYR A 71 -11.68 -16.59 1.32
N VAL A 72 -11.56 -16.46 2.65
CA VAL A 72 -11.07 -17.54 3.52
C VAL A 72 -12.02 -18.73 3.61
N HIS A 73 -13.31 -18.53 3.32
CA HIS A 73 -14.32 -19.59 3.24
C HIS A 73 -14.57 -20.08 1.81
N SER A 74 -13.93 -19.46 0.80
CA SER A 74 -14.09 -19.88 -0.60
C SER A 74 -13.49 -21.26 -0.85
N VAL A 75 -14.12 -22.04 -1.75
CA VAL A 75 -13.60 -23.35 -2.21
C VAL A 75 -12.13 -23.25 -2.62
N ARG A 76 -11.79 -22.20 -3.37
CA ARG A 76 -10.41 -21.92 -3.82
C ARG A 76 -9.42 -21.83 -2.66
N ARG A 77 -9.77 -21.16 -1.55
CA ARG A 77 -8.87 -21.08 -0.39
C ARG A 77 -8.86 -22.41 0.35
N LEU A 78 -10.00 -23.05 0.59
CA LEU A 78 -10.10 -24.32 1.31
C LEU A 78 -9.28 -25.44 0.62
N GLU A 79 -9.28 -25.52 -0.71
CA GLU A 79 -8.43 -26.46 -1.46
C GLU A 79 -6.93 -26.20 -1.26
N ARG A 80 -6.53 -24.94 -1.08
CA ARG A 80 -5.13 -24.57 -0.82
C ARG A 80 -4.74 -24.87 0.62
N GLU A 81 -5.65 -24.67 1.56
CA GLU A 81 -5.49 -25.06 2.96
C GLU A 81 -5.33 -26.58 3.12
N ALA A 82 -6.13 -27.37 2.40
CA ALA A 82 -6.03 -28.83 2.41
C ALA A 82 -4.64 -29.34 1.98
N LYS A 83 -3.96 -28.60 1.08
CA LYS A 83 -2.58 -28.88 0.62
C LYS A 83 -1.50 -28.32 1.55
N ALA A 84 -1.86 -27.40 2.44
CA ALA A 84 -0.90 -26.69 3.27
C ALA A 84 -0.39 -27.56 4.43
N MET A 85 0.89 -27.39 4.77
CA MET A 85 1.45 -27.91 6.01
C MET A 85 0.66 -27.37 7.21
N PRO A 86 0.49 -28.14 8.30
CA PRO A 86 -0.33 -27.73 9.45
C PRO A 86 -0.01 -26.31 9.97
N GLN A 87 1.27 -25.96 10.04
CA GLN A 87 1.76 -24.65 10.49
C GLN A 87 1.41 -23.46 9.57
N HIS A 88 0.87 -23.70 8.39
CA HIS A 88 0.54 -22.68 7.39
C HIS A 88 -0.97 -22.59 7.11
N ARG A 89 -1.78 -23.53 7.59
CA ARG A 89 -3.22 -23.60 7.30
C ARG A 89 -3.97 -22.33 7.71
N ASP A 90 -3.57 -21.73 8.84
CA ASP A 90 -4.17 -20.51 9.35
C ASP A 90 -3.76 -19.25 8.57
N LEU A 91 -2.87 -19.32 7.57
CA LEU A 91 -2.57 -18.16 6.74
C LEU A 91 -3.77 -17.79 5.85
N VAL A 92 -4.07 -16.50 5.77
CA VAL A 92 -5.09 -15.98 4.83
C VAL A 92 -4.69 -16.30 3.40
N PHE A 93 -3.44 -15.99 3.02
CA PHE A 93 -2.97 -16.16 1.65
C PHE A 93 -2.06 -17.36 1.50
N LEU A 94 -2.60 -18.41 0.87
CA LEU A 94 -1.87 -19.58 0.42
C LEU A 94 -1.75 -19.58 -1.10
N SER A 95 -0.61 -20.05 -1.61
CA SER A 95 -0.41 -20.30 -3.04
C SER A 95 -1.26 -21.50 -3.50
N ARG A 96 -1.32 -21.74 -4.82
CA ARG A 96 -2.03 -22.91 -5.40
C ARG A 96 -1.54 -24.27 -4.88
N PHE A 97 -0.34 -24.31 -4.29
CA PHE A 97 0.30 -25.50 -3.73
C PHE A 97 0.22 -25.57 -2.20
N GLY A 98 -0.54 -24.69 -1.55
CA GLY A 98 -0.64 -24.64 -0.08
C GLY A 98 0.59 -24.04 0.62
N ASN A 99 1.53 -23.46 -0.14
CA ASN A 99 2.71 -22.79 0.43
C ASN A 99 2.42 -21.31 0.74
N PRO A 100 3.08 -20.72 1.77
CA PRO A 100 3.07 -19.28 2.00
C PRO A 100 3.57 -18.50 0.77
N TYR A 101 3.05 -17.30 0.56
CA TYR A 101 3.54 -16.44 -0.53
C TYR A 101 4.95 -15.91 -0.26
N ALA A 102 5.30 -15.60 0.99
CA ALA A 102 6.63 -15.16 1.37
C ALA A 102 7.17 -16.04 2.51
N GLN A 103 8.49 -16.22 2.53
CA GLN A 103 9.15 -16.79 3.70
C GLN A 103 9.09 -15.78 4.85
N ARG A 104 8.94 -16.28 6.08
CA ARG A 104 8.85 -15.44 7.28
C ARG A 104 10.08 -14.54 7.39
N GLY A 105 9.88 -13.23 7.51
CA GLY A 105 10.96 -12.24 7.59
C GLY A 105 11.60 -11.85 6.25
N SER A 106 11.14 -12.39 5.13
CA SER A 106 11.59 -11.97 3.79
C SER A 106 10.61 -10.97 3.17
N ASP A 107 11.14 -9.84 2.69
CA ASP A 107 10.38 -8.90 1.85
C ASP A 107 10.26 -9.39 0.39
N LYS A 108 10.83 -10.55 0.05
CA LYS A 108 10.83 -11.13 -1.31
C LYS A 108 9.86 -12.31 -1.40
N SER A 109 9.09 -12.34 -2.47
CA SER A 109 8.17 -13.43 -2.79
C SER A 109 8.24 -13.73 -4.30
N VAL A 110 8.73 -14.91 -4.66
CA VAL A 110 8.76 -15.38 -6.05
C VAL A 110 7.32 -15.56 -6.57
N ALA A 111 6.44 -16.13 -5.75
CA ALA A 111 5.03 -16.30 -6.09
C ALA A 111 4.36 -14.94 -6.38
N MET A 112 4.62 -13.91 -5.57
CA MET A 112 4.13 -12.56 -5.83
C MET A 112 4.67 -12.00 -7.13
N ASN A 113 5.95 -12.21 -7.46
CA ASN A 113 6.52 -11.70 -8.70
C ASN A 113 5.81 -12.29 -9.93
N VAL A 114 5.42 -13.57 -9.87
CA VAL A 114 4.62 -14.22 -10.93
C VAL A 114 3.23 -13.59 -11.04
N GLU A 115 2.51 -13.45 -9.94
CA GLU A 115 1.18 -12.81 -9.92
C GLU A 115 1.25 -11.36 -10.43
N MET A 116 2.27 -10.61 -10.01
CA MET A 116 2.51 -9.24 -10.47
C MET A 116 2.86 -9.18 -11.95
N HIS A 117 3.62 -10.14 -12.48
CA HIS A 117 3.91 -10.21 -13.91
C HIS A 117 2.63 -10.44 -14.72
N ALA A 118 1.80 -11.40 -14.30
CA ALA A 118 0.52 -11.67 -14.94
C ALA A 118 -0.42 -10.45 -14.90
N PHE A 119 -0.55 -9.81 -13.73
CA PHE A 119 -1.31 -8.57 -13.57
C PHE A 119 -0.84 -7.47 -14.52
N LYS A 120 0.47 -7.23 -14.61
CA LYS A 120 1.02 -6.20 -15.48
C LYS A 120 0.77 -6.47 -16.95
N LYS A 121 0.88 -7.73 -17.38
CA LYS A 121 0.58 -8.13 -18.77
C LYS A 121 -0.88 -7.82 -19.11
N LEU A 122 -1.81 -8.17 -18.21
CA LEU A 122 -3.23 -7.86 -18.36
C LEU A 122 -3.48 -6.35 -18.37
N ALA A 123 -2.88 -5.60 -17.44
CA ALA A 123 -3.06 -4.16 -17.35
C ALA A 123 -2.59 -3.43 -18.62
N VAL A 124 -1.41 -3.80 -19.14
CA VAL A 124 -0.88 -3.22 -20.39
C VAL A 124 -1.77 -3.58 -21.59
N ALA A 125 -2.26 -4.81 -21.66
CA ALA A 125 -3.20 -5.22 -22.71
C ALA A 125 -4.53 -4.44 -22.67
N ASN A 126 -4.91 -3.93 -21.49
CA ASN A 126 -6.09 -3.08 -21.29
C ASN A 126 -5.75 -1.56 -21.31
N GLY A 127 -4.62 -1.16 -21.91
CA GLY A 127 -4.26 0.26 -22.10
C GLY A 127 -3.58 0.95 -20.92
N LEU A 128 -3.33 0.25 -19.80
CA LEU A 128 -2.67 0.83 -18.62
C LEU A 128 -1.14 0.73 -18.73
N ALA A 129 -0.55 1.47 -19.67
CA ALA A 129 0.89 1.44 -19.94
C ALA A 129 1.76 1.73 -18.70
N ALA A 130 1.29 2.59 -17.80
CA ALA A 130 1.95 2.93 -16.53
C ALA A 130 2.21 1.70 -15.64
N MET A 131 1.44 0.62 -15.80
CA MET A 131 1.59 -0.60 -15.01
C MET A 131 2.83 -1.42 -15.39
N ARG A 132 3.48 -1.19 -16.54
CA ARG A 132 4.66 -1.94 -16.98
C ARG A 132 5.78 -1.95 -15.94
N GLY A 133 6.02 -0.80 -15.32
CA GLY A 133 7.03 -0.61 -14.26
C GLY A 133 6.54 -0.89 -12.85
N PHE A 134 5.26 -1.21 -12.66
CA PHE A 134 4.66 -1.30 -11.34
C PHE A 134 5.22 -2.49 -10.51
N ARG A 135 5.47 -2.23 -9.23
CA ARG A 135 5.98 -3.18 -8.23
C ARG A 135 5.08 -3.11 -7.01
N PHE A 136 4.91 -4.24 -6.32
CA PHE A 136 3.98 -4.34 -5.19
C PHE A 136 4.21 -3.27 -4.12
N HIS A 137 5.46 -2.96 -3.75
CA HIS A 137 5.74 -1.95 -2.71
C HIS A 137 5.22 -0.53 -3.07
N GLN A 138 4.97 -0.25 -4.35
CA GLN A 138 4.39 1.02 -4.77
C GLN A 138 2.94 1.15 -4.32
N SER A 139 2.20 0.06 -4.06
CA SER A 139 0.85 0.16 -3.49
C SER A 139 0.87 0.82 -2.11
N ARG A 140 1.86 0.45 -1.27
CA ARG A 140 2.09 1.05 0.04
C ARG A 140 2.52 2.51 -0.09
N SER A 141 3.37 2.83 -1.06
CA SER A 141 3.75 4.22 -1.33
C SER A 141 2.55 5.06 -1.76
N THR A 142 1.67 4.51 -2.61
CA THR A 142 0.42 5.18 -3.02
C THR A 142 -0.48 5.43 -1.82
N PHE A 143 -0.74 4.43 -0.98
CA PHE A 143 -1.51 4.61 0.27
C PHE A 143 -0.93 5.73 1.14
N ALA A 144 0.39 5.69 1.37
CA ALA A 144 1.08 6.66 2.21
C ALA A 144 0.98 8.10 1.67
N THR A 145 1.16 8.27 0.36
CA THR A 145 1.09 9.56 -0.32
C THR A 145 -0.34 10.11 -0.32
N GLU A 146 -1.35 9.28 -0.56
CA GLU A 146 -2.74 9.73 -0.53
C GLU A 146 -3.20 10.08 0.88
N LEU A 147 -2.84 9.27 1.89
CA LEU A 147 -3.09 9.60 3.29
C LEU A 147 -2.39 10.91 3.69
N ALA A 148 -1.13 11.09 3.32
CA ALA A 148 -0.38 12.32 3.56
C ALA A 148 -1.09 13.53 2.94
N ARG A 149 -1.52 13.43 1.68
CA ARG A 149 -2.20 14.51 0.96
C ARG A 149 -3.50 14.93 1.65
N ILE A 150 -4.31 13.97 2.08
CA ILE A 150 -5.56 14.24 2.80
C ILE A 150 -5.26 14.86 4.17
N ALA A 151 -4.33 14.27 4.93
CA ALA A 151 -3.99 14.73 6.27
C ALA A 151 -3.38 16.14 6.29
N ILE A 152 -2.53 16.48 5.32
CA ILE A 152 -1.98 17.84 5.18
C ILE A 152 -3.10 18.85 4.97
N ARG A 153 -4.07 18.55 4.09
CA ARG A 153 -5.21 19.45 3.85
C ARG A 153 -6.10 19.61 5.08
N ALA A 154 -6.25 18.56 5.88
CA ALA A 154 -7.13 18.56 7.04
C ALA A 154 -6.49 19.21 8.29
N GLY A 155 -5.18 19.10 8.47
CA GLY A 155 -4.53 19.49 9.72
C GLY A 155 -3.05 19.83 9.64
N GLY A 156 -2.50 20.05 8.45
CA GLY A 156 -1.12 20.45 8.24
C GLY A 156 -0.09 19.32 8.28
N ALA A 157 1.15 19.64 7.91
CA ALA A 157 2.23 18.67 7.71
C ALA A 157 2.62 17.89 8.98
N VAL A 158 2.65 18.54 10.14
CA VAL A 158 3.06 17.91 11.41
C VAL A 158 2.09 16.78 11.78
N ASN A 159 0.78 17.05 11.75
CA ASN A 159 -0.25 16.04 12.03
C ASN A 159 -0.23 14.92 10.98
N ALA A 160 0.04 15.25 9.72
CA ALA A 160 0.16 14.24 8.66
C ALA A 160 1.33 13.27 8.90
N ILE A 161 2.47 13.73 9.45
CA ILE A 161 3.59 12.85 9.79
C ILE A 161 3.16 11.79 10.80
N ALA A 162 2.45 12.21 11.86
CA ALA A 162 1.98 11.32 12.91
C ALA A 162 0.99 10.27 12.36
N MET A 163 -0.02 10.71 11.61
CA MET A 163 -1.01 9.81 10.99
C MET A 163 -0.36 8.79 10.04
N VAL A 164 0.56 9.24 9.16
CA VAL A 164 1.25 8.33 8.23
C VAL A 164 2.18 7.38 8.98
N LYS A 165 2.85 7.82 10.05
CA LYS A 165 3.68 6.96 10.89
C LYS A 165 2.86 5.85 11.55
N GLU A 166 1.71 6.20 12.12
CA GLU A 166 0.81 5.26 12.78
C GLU A 166 0.24 4.26 11.77
N ALA A 167 -0.40 4.73 10.71
CA ALA A 167 -1.03 3.89 9.69
C ALA A 167 -0.07 2.90 9.02
N LEU A 168 1.23 3.23 8.99
CA LEU A 168 2.26 2.43 8.35
C LEU A 168 3.14 1.65 9.34
N LEU A 169 2.93 1.81 10.65
CA LEU A 169 3.76 1.23 11.70
C LEU A 169 5.25 1.52 11.50
N HIS A 170 5.57 2.80 11.26
CA HIS A 170 6.96 3.25 11.19
C HIS A 170 7.52 3.47 12.60
N LYS A 171 8.68 2.88 12.87
CA LYS A 171 9.40 3.11 14.14
C LYS A 171 9.85 4.58 14.29
N HIS A 172 10.24 5.21 13.19
CA HIS A 172 10.79 6.57 13.18
C HIS A 172 10.06 7.47 12.18
N GLU A 173 9.75 8.70 12.60
CA GLU A 173 9.06 9.73 11.79
C GLU A 173 9.81 10.09 10.52
N ALA A 174 11.15 10.03 10.54
CA ALA A 174 11.98 10.26 9.35
C ALA A 174 11.59 9.38 8.15
N THR A 175 10.99 8.20 8.41
CA THR A 175 10.47 7.32 7.34
C THR A 175 9.19 7.88 6.73
N SER A 176 8.30 8.46 7.55
CA SER A 176 7.05 9.09 7.11
C SER A 176 7.27 10.44 6.44
N LEU A 177 8.26 11.22 6.90
CA LEU A 177 8.62 12.53 6.36
C LEU A 177 8.93 12.49 4.86
N LYS A 178 9.40 11.35 4.34
CA LYS A 178 9.63 11.14 2.90
C LYS A 178 8.36 11.33 2.07
N TYR A 179 7.20 10.87 2.57
CA TYR A 179 5.92 11.01 1.87
C TYR A 179 5.39 12.44 1.94
N ILE A 180 5.54 13.10 3.09
CA ILE A 180 5.15 14.51 3.26
C ILE A 180 5.96 15.40 2.31
N ARG A 181 7.29 15.27 2.33
CA ARG A 181 8.19 15.98 1.40
C ARG A 181 7.85 15.70 -0.05
N PHE A 182 7.43 14.48 -0.39
CA PHE A 182 7.03 14.14 -1.75
C PHE A 182 5.76 14.90 -2.15
N VAL A 183 4.73 14.90 -1.30
CA VAL A 183 3.45 15.60 -1.57
C VAL A 183 3.65 17.11 -1.68
N GLU A 184 4.44 17.72 -0.80
CA GLU A 184 4.68 19.17 -0.81
C GLU A 184 5.61 19.60 -1.95
N LYS A 185 6.62 18.80 -2.30
CA LYS A 185 7.56 19.15 -3.37
C LYS A 185 7.03 18.86 -4.77
N ALA A 186 6.04 17.99 -4.93
CA ALA A 186 5.56 17.62 -6.26
C ALA A 186 4.98 18.83 -7.04
N PRO A 187 4.06 19.65 -6.48
CA PRO A 187 3.61 20.87 -7.14
C PRO A 187 4.75 21.85 -7.42
N ALA A 188 5.60 22.11 -6.42
CA ALA A 188 6.73 23.03 -6.58
C ALA A 188 7.70 22.59 -7.68
N LYS A 189 7.96 21.28 -7.84
CA LYS A 189 8.80 20.76 -8.91
C LYS A 189 8.16 20.91 -10.28
N GLU A 190 6.85 20.69 -10.38
CA GLU A 190 6.10 20.88 -11.62
C GLU A 190 6.12 22.36 -12.02
N ASP A 191 5.86 23.26 -11.07
CA ASP A 191 5.92 24.71 -11.31
C ASP A 191 7.31 25.18 -11.74
N VAL A 192 8.36 24.71 -11.05
CA VAL A 192 9.76 25.03 -11.41
C VAL A 192 10.13 24.44 -12.76
N ALA A 193 9.75 23.20 -13.07
CA ALA A 193 10.03 22.59 -14.36
C ALA A 193 9.30 23.34 -15.49
N ASN A 194 8.03 23.69 -15.29
CA ASN A 194 7.25 24.47 -16.25
C ASN A 194 7.84 25.87 -16.44
N ALA A 195 8.27 26.54 -15.37
CA ALA A 195 8.93 27.85 -15.44
C ALA A 195 10.26 27.76 -16.19
N PHE A 196 11.12 26.81 -15.83
CA PHE A 196 12.39 26.57 -16.52
C PHE A 196 12.17 26.26 -18.00
N THR A 197 11.22 25.38 -18.33
CA THR A 197 10.88 25.07 -19.73
C THR A 197 10.38 26.31 -20.48
N ARG A 198 9.56 27.16 -19.87
CA ARG A 198 9.11 28.42 -20.50
C ARG A 198 10.26 29.40 -20.73
N GLU A 199 11.09 29.63 -19.72
CA GLU A 199 12.14 30.65 -19.73
C GLU A 199 13.39 30.20 -20.48
N PHE A 200 13.85 28.97 -20.26
CA PHE A 200 15.09 28.45 -20.81
C PHE A 200 14.93 27.86 -22.22
N LEU A 201 13.81 27.18 -22.50
CA LEU A 201 13.55 26.62 -23.83
C LEU A 201 12.78 27.59 -24.75
N GLY A 202 12.50 28.81 -24.28
CA GLY A 202 11.94 29.88 -25.09
C GLY A 202 10.54 29.61 -25.62
N LEU A 203 9.74 28.76 -24.95
CA LEU A 203 8.39 28.41 -25.41
C LEU A 203 7.36 29.56 -25.35
N LEU A 204 7.81 30.79 -25.04
CA LEU A 204 7.07 32.04 -25.19
C LEU A 204 7.86 33.14 -25.92
N SER A 205 8.80 32.82 -26.80
CA SER A 205 9.30 33.82 -27.76
C SER A 205 8.46 33.82 -29.05
N ARG A 206 7.20 34.26 -28.96
CA ARG A 206 6.47 34.69 -30.16
C ARG A 206 5.70 35.99 -29.97
N ARG A 207 6.40 37.05 -30.42
CA ARG A 207 5.94 38.37 -30.92
C ARG A 207 5.42 39.37 -29.89
N GLU A 208 6.36 40.07 -29.26
CA GLU A 208 6.33 41.52 -29.34
C GLU A 208 7.25 41.94 -30.49
N SER A 209 6.68 42.06 -31.70
CA SER A 209 7.24 42.96 -32.70
C SER A 209 6.48 44.27 -32.56
N THR A 210 6.99 45.16 -31.72
CA THR A 210 6.66 46.57 -31.79
C THR A 210 7.40 47.19 -32.98
N ALA A 211 6.64 47.91 -33.81
CA ALA A 211 7.01 49.03 -34.68
C ALA A 211 7.98 48.79 -35.86
N ASP A 212 7.52 49.03 -37.10
CA ASP A 212 7.78 50.31 -37.80
C ASP A 212 6.96 50.42 -39.11
N ASP A 213 6.51 51.66 -39.37
CA ASP A 213 5.77 52.28 -40.49
C ASP A 213 4.31 51.89 -40.82
#